data_AF-A0A817ETN7-F1
#
_entry.id   AF-A0A817ETN7-F1
#
_cell.length_a   1.000
_cell.length_b   1.000
_cell.length_c   1.000
_cell.angle_alpha   90.00
_cell.angle_beta   90.00
_cell.angle_gamma   90.00
#
_symmetry.space_group_name_H-M   'P 1'
#
loop_
_entity.id
_entity.type
_entity.pdbx_description
1 polymer ?
#
loop_
_entity_poly.entity_id
_entity_poly.type
_entity_poly.pdbx_seq_one_letter_code
_entity_poly.pdbx_strand_id
1 'polypeptide(L)'
;MSYPSIGVLKTSSYSKFNSNIRILCSACLCYRSPELFSTNYCCSSLKRHVRRQVCDSCVHQHILSKLYSCLTSCITCPELNCSLYLSQSVICDILLKYESNELLNDYLCEQQWHGKSDEWIKRYTTCCPGCYVPIEKNGGCDEMICIRCQTHFYWSKAKRNFPENKKQRQKSFSVIPFIDVIIFGIFLLFLILATVIYYK
;
A
#
# COMPACT_ATOMS: atom_id res chain seq x y z
N MET A 1 -30.65 -16.52 -4.80
CA MET A 1 -29.71 -15.99 -5.82
C MET A 1 -28.32 -16.00 -5.19
N SER A 2 -27.77 -17.17 -4.85
CA SER A 2 -26.87 -17.98 -5.69
C SER A 2 -25.69 -17.18 -6.22
N TYR A 3 -24.61 -17.19 -5.44
CA TYR A 3 -23.26 -16.76 -5.82
C TYR A 3 -22.79 -17.48 -7.10
N PRO A 4 -21.95 -16.86 -7.95
CA PRO A 4 -21.39 -17.55 -9.08
C PRO A 4 -20.40 -18.62 -8.61
N SER A 5 -20.57 -19.81 -9.19
CA SER A 5 -19.81 -21.02 -8.92
C SER A 5 -18.30 -20.81 -9.02
N ILE A 6 -17.60 -21.07 -7.91
CA ILE A 6 -16.16 -21.29 -7.88
C ILE A 6 -15.88 -22.56 -8.68
N GLY A 7 -15.29 -22.40 -9.86
CA GLY A 7 -14.84 -23.49 -10.71
C GLY A 7 -13.79 -24.34 -9.99
N VAL A 8 -14.18 -25.57 -9.68
CA VAL A 8 -13.36 -26.65 -9.15
C VAL A 8 -12.22 -27.00 -10.11
N LEU A 9 -11.01 -27.06 -9.54
CA LEU A 9 -9.84 -27.87 -9.85
C LEU A 9 -9.67 -28.35 -11.31
N LYS A 10 -8.63 -27.84 -11.97
CA LYS A 10 -7.82 -28.65 -12.88
C LYS A 10 -6.54 -29.07 -12.17
N THR A 11 -6.53 -30.33 -11.77
CA THR A 11 -5.34 -31.12 -11.46
C THR A 11 -4.39 -31.13 -12.66
N SER A 12 -3.16 -30.69 -12.47
CA SER A 12 -2.03 -31.08 -13.33
C SER A 12 -0.78 -31.21 -12.47
N SER A 13 -0.57 -32.43 -12.00
CA SER A 13 0.70 -33.16 -12.08
C SER A 13 1.98 -32.33 -11.99
N TYR A 14 2.53 -32.13 -10.79
CA TYR A 14 3.98 -31.94 -10.64
C TYR A 14 4.51 -32.66 -9.40
N SER A 15 5.13 -33.81 -9.70
CA SER A 15 6.30 -34.40 -9.05
C SER A 15 6.36 -34.50 -7.52
N LYS A 16 6.29 -35.75 -7.05
CA LYS A 16 7.05 -36.24 -5.90
C LYS A 16 8.46 -35.61 -5.89
N PHE A 17 8.72 -34.69 -4.97
CA PHE A 17 10.06 -34.34 -4.56
C PHE A 17 10.19 -34.69 -3.08
N ASN A 18 10.77 -35.86 -2.84
CA ASN A 18 11.14 -36.32 -1.51
C ASN A 18 12.62 -35.98 -1.30
N SER A 19 12.90 -35.03 -0.40
CA SER A 19 14.10 -34.95 0.45
C SER A 19 14.01 -33.70 1.32
N ASN A 20 14.31 -33.86 2.61
CA ASN A 20 14.31 -32.84 3.66
C ASN A 20 15.34 -31.71 3.40
N ILE A 21 15.17 -30.93 2.34
CA ILE A 21 15.95 -29.73 2.08
C ILE A 21 15.37 -28.62 2.95
N ARG A 22 16.03 -28.34 4.08
CA ARG A 22 15.71 -27.19 4.92
C ARG A 22 16.20 -25.93 4.22
N ILE A 23 15.27 -25.10 3.73
CA ILE A 23 15.57 -23.77 3.21
C ILE A 23 15.56 -22.79 4.38
N LEU A 24 16.63 -22.00 4.52
CA LEU A 24 16.70 -20.91 5.50
C LEU A 24 16.05 -19.67 4.93
N CYS A 25 15.10 -19.09 5.68
CA CYS A 25 14.64 -17.75 5.39
C CYS A 25 15.75 -16.75 5.69
N SER A 26 16.10 -15.88 4.74
CA SER A 26 17.13 -14.85 4.92
C SER A 26 16.71 -13.75 5.90
N ALA A 27 15.40 -13.57 6.12
CA ALA A 27 14.86 -12.54 7.01
C ALA A 27 14.66 -13.00 8.47
N CYS A 28 14.10 -14.20 8.69
CA CYS A 28 13.86 -14.71 10.06
C CYS A 28 14.84 -15.79 10.55
N LEU A 29 15.80 -16.22 9.74
CA LEU A 29 16.71 -17.36 10.03
C LEU A 29 15.95 -18.64 10.47
N CYS A 30 14.68 -18.71 10.12
CA CYS A 30 13.78 -19.78 10.49
C CYS A 30 14.10 -21.00 9.59
N TYR A 31 14.62 -22.07 10.21
CA TYR A 31 14.85 -23.39 9.58
C TYR A 31 13.51 -24.09 9.39
N ARG A 32 12.88 -24.07 8.20
CA ARG A 32 11.46 -24.45 8.14
C ARG A 32 10.94 -25.13 6.86
N SER A 33 9.78 -25.76 7.06
CA SER A 33 8.97 -26.60 6.16
C SER A 33 8.60 -25.90 4.84
N PRO A 34 8.47 -26.65 3.72
CA PRO A 34 7.99 -26.14 2.42
C PRO A 34 6.65 -25.38 2.48
N GLU A 35 5.79 -25.71 3.45
CA GLU A 35 4.46 -25.09 3.63
C GLU A 35 4.51 -23.58 3.91
N LEU A 36 5.63 -23.07 4.43
CA LEU A 36 5.82 -21.65 4.73
C LEU A 36 6.23 -20.80 3.53
N PHE A 37 6.47 -21.46 2.39
CA PHE A 37 6.70 -20.86 1.08
C PHE A 37 5.57 -21.21 0.10
N SER A 38 4.39 -21.60 0.61
CA SER A 38 3.32 -22.18 -0.20
C SER A 38 2.77 -21.25 -1.28
N THR A 39 2.97 -19.93 -1.15
CA THR A 39 2.57 -18.97 -2.18
C THR A 39 3.74 -18.63 -3.10
N ASN A 40 3.67 -18.97 -4.38
CA ASN A 40 4.53 -18.26 -5.32
C ASN A 40 3.95 -16.85 -5.47
N TYR A 41 4.76 -15.82 -5.25
CA TYR A 41 4.29 -14.46 -5.45
C TYR A 41 5.02 -13.78 -6.60
N CYS A 42 4.24 -13.04 -7.39
CA CYS A 42 4.71 -12.26 -8.52
C CYS A 42 5.01 -10.84 -8.06
N CYS A 43 6.22 -10.35 -8.35
CA CYS A 43 6.51 -8.93 -8.17
C CYS A 43 5.89 -8.13 -9.33
N SER A 44 5.89 -8.71 -10.52
CA SER A 44 5.22 -8.16 -11.68
C SER A 44 4.78 -9.29 -12.61
N SER A 45 4.06 -8.96 -13.68
CA SER A 45 3.77 -9.88 -14.79
C SER A 45 5.03 -10.53 -15.37
N LEU A 46 6.22 -9.97 -15.10
CA LEU A 46 7.50 -10.37 -15.67
C LEU A 46 8.40 -11.16 -14.69
N LYS A 47 8.14 -11.14 -13.37
CA LYS A 47 9.02 -11.80 -12.39
C LYS A 47 8.22 -12.54 -11.30
N ARG A 48 8.35 -13.87 -11.32
CA ARG A 48 7.83 -14.80 -10.30
C ARG A 48 9.00 -15.44 -9.57
N HIS A 49 8.98 -15.42 -8.23
CA HIS A 49 10.00 -16.06 -7.43
C HIS A 49 9.68 -17.55 -7.21
N VAL A 50 10.35 -18.43 -7.96
CA VAL A 50 10.17 -19.90 -7.84
C VAL A 50 11.05 -20.48 -6.71
N ARG A 51 12.20 -19.86 -6.43
CA ARG A 51 13.09 -20.21 -5.32
C ARG A 51 13.20 -19.01 -4.38
N ARG A 52 12.27 -18.96 -3.43
CA ARG A 52 12.14 -17.86 -2.48
C ARG A 52 13.14 -17.99 -1.34
N GLN A 53 13.68 -16.87 -0.90
CA GLN A 53 14.49 -16.77 0.31
C GLN A 53 13.71 -16.14 1.46
N VAL A 54 12.53 -15.57 1.19
CA VAL A 54 11.67 -14.96 2.21
C VAL A 54 10.36 -15.73 2.33
N CYS A 55 10.05 -16.21 3.54
CA CYS A 55 8.83 -16.97 3.81
C CYS A 55 7.58 -16.07 3.84
N ASP A 56 6.39 -16.67 3.73
CA ASP A 56 5.11 -15.92 3.69
C ASP A 56 4.88 -15.04 4.90
N SER A 57 5.32 -15.49 6.08
CA SER A 57 5.16 -14.74 7.31
C SER A 57 6.04 -13.48 7.31
N CYS A 58 7.26 -13.57 6.78
CA CYS A 58 8.12 -12.39 6.62
C CYS A 58 7.60 -11.43 5.54
N VAL A 59 7.03 -11.96 4.45
CA VAL A 59 6.38 -11.13 3.43
C VAL A 59 5.18 -10.40 4.03
N HIS A 60 4.36 -11.09 4.83
CA HIS A 60 3.24 -10.49 5.55
C HIS A 60 3.69 -9.37 6.47
N GLN A 61 4.68 -9.60 7.33
CA GLN A 61 5.21 -8.56 8.23
C GLN A 61 5.77 -7.36 7.47
N HIS A 62 6.44 -7.59 6.34
CA HIS A 62 6.92 -6.52 5.47
C HIS A 62 5.77 -5.69 4.88
N ILE A 63 4.71 -6.36 4.38
CA ILE A 63 3.49 -5.70 3.88
C ILE A 63 2.85 -4.88 5.00
N LEU A 64 2.66 -5.45 6.20
CA LEU A 64 2.07 -4.76 7.34
C LEU A 64 2.86 -3.48 7.68
N SER A 65 4.18 -3.58 7.82
CA SER A 65 5.04 -2.43 8.15
C SER A 65 4.90 -1.29 7.12
N LYS A 66 4.76 -1.61 5.83
CA LYS A 66 4.58 -0.62 4.77
C LYS A 66 3.17 -0.03 4.72
N LEU A 67 2.14 -0.85 4.94
CA LEU A 67 0.76 -0.37 4.93
C LEU A 67 0.43 0.46 6.16
N TYR A 68 0.91 0.09 7.35
CA TYR A 68 0.72 0.90 8.56
C TYR A 68 1.46 2.24 8.51
N SER A 69 2.57 2.34 7.76
CA SER A 69 3.33 3.59 7.66
C SER A 69 2.79 4.56 6.61
N CYS A 70 2.26 4.07 5.48
CA CYS A 70 1.92 4.96 4.36
C CYS A 70 0.75 4.48 3.47
N LEU A 71 0.04 3.40 3.85
CA LEU A 71 -1.10 2.81 3.12
C LEU A 71 -0.94 2.85 1.57
N THR A 72 0.25 2.45 1.09
CA THR A 72 0.67 2.65 -0.31
C THR A 72 0.65 1.34 -1.11
N SER A 73 0.39 1.43 -2.42
CA SER A 73 0.57 0.32 -3.38
C SER A 73 2.02 0.05 -3.76
N CYS A 74 2.95 0.97 -3.46
CA CYS A 74 4.34 0.84 -3.86
C CYS A 74 5.15 0.03 -2.83
N ILE A 75 4.71 -1.19 -2.52
CA ILE A 75 5.41 -2.10 -1.61
C ILE A 75 6.48 -2.84 -2.39
N THR A 76 7.77 -2.62 -2.08
CA THR A 76 8.87 -3.34 -2.73
C THR A 76 8.93 -4.79 -2.30
N CYS A 77 9.43 -5.66 -3.17
CA CYS A 77 9.68 -7.06 -2.86
C CYS A 77 10.77 -7.20 -1.79
N PRO A 78 10.58 -8.05 -0.77
CA PRO A 78 11.60 -8.28 0.26
C PRO A 78 12.69 -9.28 -0.16
N GLU A 79 12.59 -9.92 -1.34
CA GLU A 79 13.60 -10.88 -1.81
C GLU A 79 14.94 -10.19 -2.11
N LEU A 80 16.03 -10.87 -1.78
CA LEU A 80 17.38 -10.37 -2.04
C LEU A 80 17.55 -10.10 -3.54
N ASN A 81 18.09 -8.94 -3.89
CA ASN A 81 18.30 -8.49 -5.26
C ASN A 81 16.99 -8.37 -6.08
N CYS A 82 15.84 -8.22 -5.43
CA CYS A 82 14.59 -7.88 -6.08
C CYS A 82 14.12 -6.48 -5.67
N SER A 83 14.31 -5.51 -6.56
CA SER A 83 13.87 -4.12 -6.34
C SER A 83 12.51 -3.82 -6.99
N LEU A 84 11.80 -4.85 -7.47
CA LEU A 84 10.47 -4.69 -8.06
C LEU A 84 9.41 -4.52 -6.95
N TYR A 85 8.28 -3.92 -7.29
CA TYR A 85 7.12 -3.85 -6.41
C TYR A 85 6.42 -5.20 -6.30
N LEU A 86 5.62 -5.44 -5.26
CA LEU A 86 4.69 -6.57 -5.18
C LEU A 86 3.45 -6.25 -6.01
N SER A 87 2.88 -7.24 -6.70
CA SER A 87 1.61 -7.03 -7.39
C SER A 87 0.47 -6.90 -6.38
N GLN A 88 -0.60 -6.20 -6.77
CA GLN A 88 -1.80 -6.06 -5.94
C GLN A 88 -2.38 -7.43 -5.53
N SER A 89 -2.43 -8.38 -6.47
CA SER A 89 -2.92 -9.73 -6.19
C SER A 89 -2.14 -10.41 -5.06
N VAL A 90 -0.81 -10.27 -5.04
CA VAL A 90 0.05 -10.86 -4.01
C VAL A 90 -0.21 -10.24 -2.65
N ILE A 91 -0.34 -8.91 -2.60
CA ILE A 91 -0.63 -8.19 -1.36
C ILE A 91 -1.97 -8.70 -0.80
N CYS A 92 -3.00 -8.81 -1.65
CA CYS A 92 -4.30 -9.33 -1.25
C CYS A 92 -4.23 -10.79 -0.78
N ASP A 93 -3.57 -11.67 -1.53
CA ASP A 93 -3.45 -13.09 -1.20
C ASP A 93 -2.75 -13.31 0.16
N ILE A 94 -1.68 -12.55 0.42
CA ILE A 94 -0.96 -12.62 1.70
C ILE A 94 -1.81 -12.07 2.85
N LEU A 95 -2.48 -10.93 2.69
CA LEU A 95 -3.34 -10.38 3.74
C LEU A 95 -4.53 -11.31 4.05
N LEU A 96 -5.13 -11.92 3.03
CA LEU A 96 -6.19 -12.93 3.18
C LEU A 96 -5.67 -14.18 3.92
N LYS A 97 -4.51 -14.69 3.52
CA LYS A 97 -3.90 -15.89 4.13
C LYS A 97 -3.66 -15.74 5.64
N TYR A 98 -3.36 -14.52 6.11
CA TYR A 98 -3.11 -14.20 7.52
C TYR A 98 -4.27 -13.43 8.17
N GLU A 99 -5.48 -13.52 7.62
CA GLU A 99 -6.73 -12.98 8.20
C GLU A 99 -6.66 -11.48 8.54
N SER A 100 -5.84 -10.71 7.83
CA SER A 100 -5.66 -9.26 8.05
C SER A 100 -6.75 -8.45 7.33
N ASN A 101 -8.02 -8.79 7.58
CA ASN A 101 -9.18 -8.34 6.80
C ASN A 101 -9.43 -6.82 6.87
N GLU A 102 -9.25 -6.20 8.04
CA GLU A 102 -9.41 -4.75 8.19
C GLU A 102 -8.42 -3.99 7.29
N LEU A 103 -7.14 -4.37 7.35
CA LEU A 103 -6.09 -3.75 6.54
C LEU A 103 -6.25 -4.06 5.05
N LEU A 104 -6.73 -5.27 4.71
CA LEU A 104 -7.09 -5.60 3.33
C LEU A 104 -8.18 -4.69 2.80
N ASN A 105 -9.24 -4.43 3.57
CA ASN A 105 -10.31 -3.55 3.16
C ASN A 105 -9.83 -2.10 2.99
N ASP A 106 -9.01 -1.61 3.92
CA ASP A 106 -8.38 -0.28 3.80
C ASP A 106 -7.49 -0.18 2.55
N TYR A 107 -6.66 -1.20 2.31
CA TYR A 107 -5.82 -1.26 1.11
C TYR A 107 -6.64 -1.25 -0.18
N LEU A 108 -7.68 -2.09 -0.28
CA LEU A 108 -8.55 -2.16 -1.45
C LEU A 108 -9.31 -0.84 -1.69
N CYS A 109 -9.74 -0.18 -0.62
CA CYS A 109 -10.37 1.14 -0.72
C CYS A 109 -9.44 2.19 -1.34
N GLU A 110 -8.17 2.23 -0.93
CA GLU A 110 -7.19 3.15 -1.52
C GLU A 110 -6.90 2.83 -2.99
N GLN A 111 -6.78 1.53 -3.32
CA GLN A 111 -6.49 1.12 -4.70
C GLN A 111 -7.61 1.48 -5.69
N GLN A 112 -8.86 1.58 -5.23
CA GLN A 112 -9.99 2.00 -6.07
C GLN A 112 -9.77 3.38 -6.71
N TRP A 113 -8.98 4.26 -6.08
CA TRP A 113 -8.75 5.62 -6.54
C TRP A 113 -7.44 5.81 -7.30
N HIS A 114 -6.61 4.77 -7.40
CA HIS A 114 -5.31 4.88 -8.05
C HIS A 114 -5.46 5.28 -9.53
N GLY A 115 -4.83 6.40 -9.91
CA GLY A 115 -4.92 6.95 -11.27
C GLY A 115 -6.18 7.78 -11.56
N LYS A 116 -7.10 7.95 -10.61
CA LYS A 116 -8.26 8.84 -10.75
C LYS A 116 -7.92 10.24 -10.23
N SER A 117 -8.29 11.29 -10.96
CA SER A 117 -8.09 12.67 -10.49
C SER A 117 -9.10 13.04 -9.40
N ASP A 118 -8.77 14.02 -8.57
CA ASP A 118 -9.69 14.55 -7.54
C ASP A 118 -11.03 15.00 -8.16
N GLU A 119 -10.99 15.59 -9.36
CA GLU A 119 -12.18 16.01 -10.11
C GLU A 119 -13.03 14.83 -10.56
N TRP A 120 -12.39 13.76 -11.03
CA TRP A 120 -13.07 12.53 -11.41
C TRP A 120 -13.75 11.91 -10.19
N ILE A 121 -13.04 11.81 -9.07
CA ILE A 121 -13.59 11.29 -7.80
C ILE A 121 -14.83 12.10 -7.39
N LYS A 122 -14.73 13.43 -7.40
CA LYS A 122 -15.86 14.31 -7.05
C LYS A 122 -17.08 14.11 -7.94
N ARG A 123 -16.86 13.83 -9.22
CA ARG A 123 -17.93 13.75 -10.22
C ARG A 123 -18.63 12.39 -10.27
N TYR A 124 -17.88 11.31 -10.03
CA TYR A 124 -18.35 9.94 -10.29
C TYR A 124 -18.53 9.07 -9.04
N THR A 125 -18.33 9.64 -7.85
CA THR A 125 -18.41 8.88 -6.59
C THR A 125 -19.39 9.51 -5.61
N THR A 126 -19.86 8.70 -4.66
CA THR A 126 -20.71 9.14 -3.54
C THR A 126 -20.10 8.64 -2.24
N CYS A 127 -20.23 9.40 -1.15
CA CYS A 127 -19.64 9.01 0.13
C CYS A 127 -20.47 7.92 0.82
N CYS A 128 -19.78 6.95 1.42
CA CYS A 128 -20.38 6.01 2.35
C CYS A 128 -21.02 6.77 3.53
N PRO A 129 -22.28 6.49 3.92
CA PRO A 129 -22.88 7.13 5.09
C PRO A 129 -22.27 6.67 6.44
N GLY A 130 -21.61 5.51 6.47
CA GLY A 130 -20.98 4.97 7.68
C GLY A 130 -19.57 5.53 7.93
N CYS A 131 -18.72 5.55 6.90
CA CYS A 131 -17.30 5.91 7.05
C CYS A 131 -16.81 7.01 6.11
N TYR A 132 -17.70 7.65 5.33
CA TYR A 132 -17.42 8.78 4.43
C TYR A 132 -16.40 8.57 3.32
N VAL A 133 -15.88 7.35 3.15
CA VAL A 133 -15.01 7.04 2.01
C VAL A 133 -15.78 7.21 0.70
N PRO A 134 -15.12 7.72 -0.36
CA PRO A 134 -15.71 7.74 -1.69
C PRO A 134 -16.09 6.31 -2.10
N ILE A 135 -17.18 6.14 -2.82
CA ILE A 135 -17.60 4.86 -3.42
C ILE A 135 -18.02 5.14 -4.85
N GLU A 136 -17.47 4.40 -5.80
CA GLU A 136 -17.92 4.39 -7.20
C GLU A 136 -19.05 3.37 -7.37
N LYS A 137 -20.08 3.72 -8.13
CA LYS A 137 -21.15 2.79 -8.48
C LYS A 137 -20.66 1.84 -9.58
N ASN A 138 -20.63 0.53 -9.31
CA ASN A 138 -20.13 -0.49 -10.22
C ASN A 138 -21.24 -1.24 -11.00
N GLY A 139 -22.45 -0.68 -11.10
CA GLY A 139 -23.58 -1.33 -11.79
C GLY A 139 -24.92 -0.59 -11.67
N GLY A 140 -26.02 -1.28 -12.00
CA GLY A 140 -27.37 -0.70 -12.05
C GLY A 140 -28.17 -0.76 -10.74
N CYS A 141 -27.81 -1.64 -9.79
CA CYS A 141 -28.52 -1.76 -8.51
C CYS A 141 -28.39 -0.49 -7.67
N ASP A 142 -29.45 -0.09 -6.97
CA ASP A 142 -29.41 1.06 -6.05
C ASP A 142 -28.90 0.65 -4.66
N GLU A 143 -29.06 -0.61 -4.26
CA GLU A 143 -28.54 -1.11 -2.98
C GLU A 143 -27.04 -1.40 -3.09
N MET A 144 -26.27 -0.82 -2.16
CA MET A 144 -24.81 -0.89 -2.12
C MET A 144 -24.32 -1.26 -0.73
N ILE A 145 -23.16 -1.93 -0.68
CA ILE A 145 -22.47 -2.30 0.56
C ILE A 145 -21.06 -1.70 0.50
N CYS A 146 -20.69 -0.94 1.53
CA CYS A 146 -19.34 -0.39 1.64
C CYS A 146 -18.33 -1.48 1.96
N ILE A 147 -17.32 -1.69 1.11
CA ILE A 147 -16.27 -2.69 1.35
C ILE A 147 -15.45 -2.42 2.63
N ARG A 148 -15.35 -1.15 3.07
CA ARG A 148 -14.59 -0.76 4.26
C ARG A 148 -15.30 -1.10 5.56
N CYS A 149 -16.50 -0.54 5.73
CA CYS A 149 -17.24 -0.61 6.99
C CYS A 149 -18.49 -1.49 6.93
N GLN A 150 -18.73 -2.18 5.81
CA GLN A 150 -19.86 -3.07 5.58
C GLN A 150 -21.25 -2.41 5.73
N THR A 151 -21.31 -1.08 5.72
CA THR A 151 -22.58 -0.34 5.79
C THR A 151 -23.38 -0.56 4.50
N HIS A 152 -24.61 -1.04 4.64
CA HIS A 152 -25.61 -1.10 3.58
C HIS A 152 -26.26 0.27 3.38
N PHE A 153 -26.39 0.71 2.13
CA PHE A 153 -27.06 1.97 1.80
C PHE A 153 -27.61 1.98 0.38
N TYR A 154 -28.58 2.87 0.14
CA TYR A 154 -29.11 3.12 -1.20
C TYR A 154 -28.34 4.28 -1.84
N TRP A 155 -27.82 4.07 -3.05
CA TRP A 155 -27.04 5.06 -3.80
C TRP A 155 -27.82 6.35 -4.03
N SER A 156 -29.09 6.25 -4.40
CA SER A 156 -30.01 7.39 -4.57
C SER A 156 -30.15 8.28 -3.33
N LYS A 157 -29.89 7.74 -2.13
CA LYS A 157 -30.01 8.44 -0.85
C LYS A 157 -28.67 8.89 -0.28
N ALA A 158 -27.54 8.50 -0.88
CA ALA A 158 -26.22 8.80 -0.37
C ALA A 158 -25.76 10.21 -0.76
N LYS A 159 -25.02 10.88 0.14
CA LYS A 159 -24.55 12.26 -0.04
C LYS A 159 -23.27 12.28 -0.88
N ARG A 160 -23.19 13.21 -1.84
CA ARG A 160 -21.97 13.49 -2.62
C ARG A 160 -20.98 14.42 -1.93
N ASN A 161 -21.30 14.88 -0.72
CA ASN A 161 -20.45 15.85 -0.03
C ASN A 161 -19.23 15.13 0.53
N PHE A 162 -18.11 15.23 -0.20
CA PHE A 162 -16.80 14.89 0.32
C PHE A 162 -16.51 15.86 1.47
N PRO A 163 -16.25 15.38 2.70
CA PRO A 163 -15.56 16.23 3.65
C PRO A 163 -14.26 16.68 2.96
N GLU A 164 -13.94 17.97 3.01
CA GLU A 164 -12.66 18.44 2.51
C GLU A 164 -11.57 17.68 3.26
N ASN A 165 -10.98 16.70 2.59
CA ASN A 165 -9.79 16.05 3.06
C ASN A 165 -8.73 17.14 3.09
N LYS A 166 -8.43 17.66 4.28
CA LYS A 166 -7.16 18.31 4.54
C LYS A 166 -6.12 17.24 4.25
N LYS A 167 -5.71 17.10 2.98
CA LYS A 167 -4.52 16.37 2.59
C LYS A 167 -3.48 16.86 3.57
N GLN A 168 -3.13 16.01 4.54
CA GLN A 168 -1.81 16.09 5.15
C GLN A 168 -0.88 15.80 3.99
N ARG A 169 -0.63 16.83 3.19
CA ARG A 169 0.60 16.95 2.43
C ARG A 169 1.64 16.56 3.47
N GLN A 170 2.35 15.47 3.19
CA GLN A 170 3.71 15.34 3.63
C GLN A 170 4.25 16.75 3.74
N LYS A 171 4.51 17.20 4.96
CA LYS A 171 5.58 18.16 5.13
C LYS A 171 6.77 17.38 4.58
N SER A 172 7.04 17.56 3.30
CA SER A 172 8.41 17.60 2.83
C SER A 172 9.10 18.40 3.93
N PHE A 173 9.97 17.72 4.66
CA PHE A 173 10.87 18.37 5.56
C PHE A 173 11.72 19.26 4.65
N SER A 174 11.20 20.44 4.30
CA SER A 174 11.94 21.44 3.58
C SER A 174 13.04 21.80 4.55
N VAL A 175 14.25 21.37 4.22
CA VAL A 175 15.49 21.70 4.89
C VAL A 175 15.73 23.19 4.72
N ILE A 176 14.89 24.03 5.30
CA ILE A 176 14.93 25.49 5.18
C ILE A 176 14.45 26.08 6.51
N PRO A 177 15.26 25.90 7.55
CA PRO A 177 15.55 27.05 8.42
C PRO A 177 17.06 27.34 8.52
N PHE A 178 17.93 26.47 7.98
CA PHE A 178 19.38 26.66 8.08
C PHE A 178 19.95 27.67 7.09
N ILE A 179 19.40 27.76 5.88
CA ILE A 179 19.92 28.68 4.86
C ILE A 179 19.69 30.13 5.27
N ASP A 180 18.52 30.45 5.82
CA ASP A 180 18.20 31.82 6.25
C ASP A 180 19.11 32.30 7.39
N VAL A 181 19.46 31.42 8.33
CA VAL A 181 20.38 31.73 9.42
C VAL A 181 21.80 31.97 8.90
N ILE A 182 22.26 31.18 7.93
CA ILE A 182 23.59 31.35 7.33
C ILE A 182 23.67 32.66 6.53
N ILE A 183 22.64 32.96 5.73
CA ILE A 183 22.59 34.21 4.96
C ILE A 183 22.58 35.43 5.89
N PHE A 184 21.79 35.39 6.96
CA PHE A 184 21.73 36.49 7.93
C PHE A 184 23.06 36.68 8.66
N GLY A 185 23.74 35.59 9.00
CA GLY A 185 25.09 35.62 9.59
C GLY A 185 26.13 36.24 8.66
N ILE A 186 26.12 35.87 7.38
CA ILE A 186 27.03 36.43 6.37
C ILE A 186 26.75 37.93 6.16
N PHE A 187 25.49 38.33 6.12
CA PHE A 187 25.10 39.74 5.97
C PHE A 187 25.56 40.60 7.14
N LEU A 188 25.38 40.12 8.38
CA LEU A 188 25.88 40.79 9.58
C LEU A 188 27.40 40.94 9.58
N LEU A 189 28.12 39.89 9.17
CA LEU A 189 29.58 39.96 9.05
C LEU A 189 30.01 41.04 8.05
N PHE A 190 29.33 41.13 6.89
CA PHE A 190 29.58 42.17 5.90
C PHE A 190 29.36 43.58 6.44
N LEU A 191 28.28 43.81 7.21
CA LEU A 191 28.02 45.11 7.83
C LEU A 191 29.08 45.48 8.88
N ILE A 192 29.54 44.50 9.66
CA ILE A 192 30.60 44.72 10.65
C ILE A 192 31.92 45.07 9.94
N LEU A 193 32.27 44.35 8.88
CA LEU A 193 33.48 44.67 8.11
C LEU A 193 33.38 46.04 7.42
N ALA A 194 32.23 46.37 6.84
CA ALA A 194 32.00 47.67 6.21
C ALA A 194 32.10 48.82 7.21
N THR A 195 31.56 48.66 8.42
CA THR A 195 31.68 49.67 9.49
C THR A 195 33.13 49.81 9.96
N VAL A 196 33.85 48.71 10.17
CA VAL A 196 35.27 48.77 10.56
C VAL A 196 36.13 49.46 9.49
N ILE A 197 35.86 49.23 8.20
CA ILE A 197 36.55 49.92 7.09
C ILE A 197 36.16 51.39 7.04
N TYR A 198 34.89 51.74 7.28
CA TYR A 198 34.41 53.11 7.23
C TYR A 198 34.94 53.99 8.38
N TYR A 199 35.17 53.39 9.56
CA TYR A 199 35.66 54.09 10.75
C TYR A 199 37.18 54.03 10.93
N LYS A 200 37.92 53.57 9.93
CA LYS A 200 39.39 53.51 9.92
C LYS A 200 39.96 54.43 8.85
#